data_AF-A0A4P6U1T1-F1
#
_entry.id   AF-A0A4P6U1T1-F1
#
_cell.length_a   1.000
_cell.length_b   1.000
_cell.length_c   1.000
_cell.angle_alpha   90.00
_cell.angle_beta   90.00
_cell.angle_gamma   90.00
#
_symmetry.space_group_name_H-M   'P 1'
#
loop_
_entity.id
_entity.type
_entity.pdbx_description
1 polymer ?
#
loop_
_entity_poly.entity_id
_entity_poly.type
_entity_poly.pdbx_seq_one_letter_code
_entity_poly.pdbx_strand_id
1 'polypeptide(L)'
;MTDQSSRRLGPLRDGAGSAGGQGAAAGKAEVGVVGGQVAVWASGGQAAAGDETPADGQAAEESAGGQGAVGGCACAEASAGGHEVVADSACAEGSAGGHGVVGDSACAEGSAGGHGVVGDSACAEGSAGSHEVVGGSACAEGSAGSHGVVGDSACAEGSAGGREVVGDSACAGGSAGSHEVVGGSACAEASAGGHGAVGGSACAEASAGGQAAADGSPSEEAPAGGQEE
;
A
#
# COMPACT_ATOMS: atom_id res chain seq x y z
N MET A 1 26.63 1.71 75.51
CA MET A 1 27.31 0.93 74.46
C MET A 1 27.06 1.65 73.15
N THR A 2 28.00 2.49 72.75
CA THR A 2 28.11 3.12 71.43
C THR A 2 28.75 2.13 70.47
N ASP A 3 28.20 1.96 69.27
CA ASP A 3 29.04 1.81 68.08
C ASP A 3 28.32 2.26 66.81
N GLN A 4 29.06 3.02 66.00
CA GLN A 4 28.67 3.48 64.67
C GLN A 4 29.07 2.43 63.63
N SER A 5 28.29 2.29 62.56
CA SER A 5 28.86 1.80 61.29
C SER A 5 28.08 2.32 60.09
N SER A 6 28.61 3.39 59.51
CA SER A 6 28.38 3.76 58.12
C SER A 6 29.31 2.94 57.22
N ARG A 7 28.79 2.25 56.20
CA ARG A 7 29.53 1.97 54.96
C ARG A 7 28.60 2.05 53.75
N ARG A 8 28.97 2.94 52.82
CA ARG A 8 28.44 3.10 51.46
C ARG A 8 28.63 1.82 50.66
N LEU A 9 27.78 1.60 49.64
CA LEU A 9 28.06 1.10 48.29
C LEU A 9 26.75 1.23 47.46
N GLY A 10 26.74 1.95 46.33
CA GLY A 10 25.68 1.87 45.29
C GLY A 10 25.97 0.71 44.30
N PRO A 11 25.42 0.65 43.05
CA PRO A 11 24.42 1.49 42.34
C PRO A 11 23.29 0.67 41.63
N LEU A 12 22.34 1.33 40.93
CA LEU A 12 21.80 1.03 39.56
C LEU A 12 20.30 1.38 39.33
N ARG A 13 20.11 2.38 38.45
CA ARG A 13 19.25 2.50 37.24
C ARG A 13 17.74 2.15 37.21
N ASP A 14 17.02 3.13 36.65
CA ASP A 14 15.94 3.12 35.65
C ASP A 14 14.51 2.68 36.04
N GLY A 15 13.55 3.55 35.68
CA GLY A 15 12.11 3.34 35.80
C GLY A 15 11.32 4.57 35.39
N ALA A 16 11.21 4.78 34.07
CA ALA A 16 10.38 5.80 33.44
C ALA A 16 8.88 5.51 33.68
N GLY A 17 8.12 6.52 34.09
CA GLY A 17 6.66 6.45 34.22
C GLY A 17 6.00 7.16 33.04
N SER A 18 5.28 6.38 32.23
CA SER A 18 4.38 6.82 31.15
C SER A 18 3.09 7.41 31.71
N ALA A 19 2.65 8.56 31.20
CA ALA A 19 1.29 9.06 31.39
C ALA A 19 0.90 10.10 30.32
N GLY A 20 -0.17 9.80 29.58
CA GLY A 20 -1.07 10.84 29.04
C GLY A 20 -1.35 10.79 27.55
N GLY A 21 -2.11 9.80 27.07
CA GLY A 21 -2.75 9.85 25.76
C GLY A 21 -3.88 10.89 25.73
N GLN A 22 -3.85 11.78 24.74
CA GLN A 22 -4.96 12.67 24.38
C GLN A 22 -5.40 12.29 22.97
N GLY A 23 -6.66 11.86 22.82
CA GLY A 23 -7.22 11.44 21.54
C GLY A 23 -7.32 12.61 20.56
N ALA A 24 -6.83 12.42 19.34
CA ALA A 24 -7.00 13.35 18.23
C ALA A 24 -8.06 12.82 17.25
N ALA A 25 -9.01 13.69 16.90
CA ALA A 25 -10.09 13.43 15.97
C ALA A 25 -9.58 13.36 14.52
N ALA A 26 -10.21 12.53 13.69
CA ALA A 26 -9.90 12.35 12.28
C ALA A 26 -9.98 13.67 11.50
N GLY A 27 -8.83 14.20 11.09
CA GLY A 27 -8.71 15.34 10.18
C GLY A 27 -8.87 14.91 8.73
N LYS A 28 -9.55 15.71 7.92
CA LYS A 28 -9.63 15.49 6.46
C LYS A 28 -8.35 16.01 5.80
N ALA A 29 -7.68 15.16 5.03
CA ALA A 29 -6.55 15.54 4.20
C ALA A 29 -7.04 16.10 2.85
N GLU A 30 -6.45 17.21 2.42
CA GLU A 30 -6.71 17.83 1.12
C GLU A 30 -5.40 17.86 0.32
N VAL A 31 -5.46 17.48 -0.95
CA VAL A 31 -4.29 17.42 -1.83
C VAL A 31 -4.30 18.64 -2.76
N GLY A 32 -3.18 19.34 -2.85
CA GLY A 32 -3.02 20.43 -3.81
C GLY A 32 -1.61 20.53 -4.37
N VAL A 33 -1.48 21.14 -5.54
CA VAL A 33 -0.20 21.29 -6.24
C VAL A 33 0.31 22.71 -6.07
N VAL A 34 1.47 22.88 -5.46
CA VAL A 34 2.17 24.18 -5.34
C VAL A 34 3.54 24.05 -5.99
N GLY A 35 3.84 24.93 -6.95
CA GLY A 35 5.15 24.98 -7.58
C GLY A 35 5.54 23.73 -8.39
N GLY A 36 4.57 22.93 -8.86
CA GLY A 36 4.81 21.69 -9.61
C GLY A 36 5.03 20.45 -8.73
N GLN A 37 4.83 20.56 -7.42
CA GLN A 37 4.96 19.46 -6.45
C GLN A 37 3.60 19.21 -5.79
N VAL A 38 3.26 17.94 -5.58
CA VAL A 38 2.04 17.54 -4.87
C VAL A 38 2.28 17.69 -3.38
N ALA A 39 1.48 18.52 -2.72
CA ALA A 39 1.49 18.70 -1.28
C ALA A 39 0.14 18.27 -0.71
N VAL A 40 0.18 17.49 0.36
CA VAL A 40 -1.02 17.12 1.12
C VAL A 40 -1.02 17.92 2.41
N TRP A 41 -2.10 18.65 2.69
CA TRP A 41 -2.26 19.34 3.96
C TRP A 41 -3.51 18.85 4.67
N ALA A 42 -3.38 18.54 5.96
CA ALA A 42 -4.50 18.31 6.83
C ALA A 42 -4.88 19.65 7.49
N SER A 43 -6.10 20.12 7.25
CA SER A 43 -6.63 21.26 7.99
C SER A 43 -7.07 20.80 9.39
N GLY A 44 -6.19 21.00 10.37
CA GLY A 44 -6.49 20.79 11.79
C GLY A 44 -5.95 19.48 12.35
N GLY A 45 -4.63 19.41 12.49
CA GLY A 45 -3.94 18.46 13.35
C GLY A 45 -2.58 19.05 13.68
N GLN A 46 -2.26 19.18 14.97
CA GLN A 46 -0.92 19.60 15.38
C GLN A 46 0.07 18.55 14.89
N ALA A 47 0.88 18.89 13.89
CA ALA A 47 2.08 18.14 13.58
C ALA A 47 2.93 18.12 14.85
N ALA A 48 2.97 16.96 15.51
CA ALA A 48 4.01 16.71 16.49
C ALA A 48 5.31 16.69 15.68
N ALA A 49 6.08 17.77 15.78
CA ALA A 49 7.45 17.82 15.28
C ALA A 49 8.23 16.72 16.02
N GLY A 50 8.35 15.55 15.39
CA GLY A 50 9.35 14.56 15.75
C GLY A 50 10.72 15.15 15.47
N ASP A 51 11.63 14.97 16.42
CA ASP A 51 12.98 15.52 16.45
C ASP A 51 13.74 15.25 15.13
N GLU A 52 14.05 16.31 14.38
CA GLU A 52 14.76 16.23 13.10
C GLU A 52 16.22 15.83 13.33
N THR A 53 16.49 14.52 13.38
CA THR A 53 17.85 13.98 13.34
C THR A 53 18.01 13.14 12.07
N PRO A 54 18.90 13.51 11.14
CA PRO A 54 19.23 12.64 10.01
C PRO A 54 20.07 11.50 10.58
N ALA A 55 19.42 10.40 10.90
CA ALA A 55 20.04 9.20 11.43
C ALA A 55 19.66 8.02 10.54
N ASP A 56 20.66 7.30 10.05
CA ASP A 56 20.52 6.05 9.35
C ASP A 56 19.58 5.09 10.13
N GLY A 57 18.42 4.78 9.54
CA GLY A 57 17.52 3.72 10.00
C GLY A 57 16.76 4.02 11.29
N GLN A 58 15.58 4.64 11.19
CA GLN A 58 14.62 4.69 12.30
C GLN A 58 13.56 3.58 12.13
N ALA A 59 13.56 2.63 13.05
CA ALA A 59 12.40 1.80 13.34
C ALA A 59 11.71 2.42 14.57
N ALA A 60 10.49 2.91 14.40
CA ALA A 60 9.69 3.44 15.48
C ALA A 60 8.63 2.40 15.88
N GLU A 61 8.60 2.03 17.16
CA GLU A 61 7.68 1.03 17.72
C GLU A 61 6.77 1.73 18.75
N GLU A 62 5.46 1.78 18.50
CA GLU A 62 4.49 2.22 19.51
C GLU A 62 3.18 1.41 19.50
N SER A 63 2.47 1.40 20.63
CA SER A 63 1.21 0.65 20.78
C SER A 63 -0.02 1.35 20.21
N ALA A 64 0.04 2.67 19.96
CA ALA A 64 -0.98 3.47 19.28
C ALA A 64 -0.48 4.91 19.04
N GLY A 65 -0.54 5.40 17.79
CA GLY A 65 -0.14 6.77 17.42
C GLY A 65 0.37 6.82 15.99
N GLY A 66 0.27 7.99 15.34
CA GLY A 66 0.79 8.15 13.97
C GLY A 66 2.28 8.47 13.97
N GLN A 67 3.04 7.75 13.15
CA GLN A 67 4.49 7.86 13.07
C GLN A 67 4.92 8.26 11.67
N GLY A 68 5.86 9.21 11.60
CA GLY A 68 6.54 9.62 10.39
C GLY A 68 8.05 9.51 10.54
N ALA A 69 8.69 8.85 9.57
CA ALA A 69 10.13 8.65 9.56
C ALA A 69 10.69 9.00 8.17
N VAL A 70 11.78 9.75 8.16
CA VAL A 70 12.47 10.23 6.95
C VAL A 70 13.95 9.89 6.99
N GLY A 71 14.47 9.22 5.95
CA GLY A 71 15.87 8.80 5.89
C GLY A 71 16.17 7.89 4.70
N GLY A 72 17.38 7.30 4.65
CA GLY A 72 17.70 6.27 3.64
C GLY A 72 16.92 4.97 3.86
N CYS A 73 16.66 4.62 5.12
CA CYS A 73 15.76 3.51 5.50
C CYS A 73 14.86 3.95 6.66
N ALA A 74 13.57 3.64 6.60
CA ALA A 74 12.61 3.97 7.64
C ALA A 74 11.49 2.93 7.76
N CYS A 75 11.07 2.63 8.98
CA CYS A 75 9.99 1.67 9.26
C CYS A 75 9.12 2.14 10.43
N ALA A 76 7.80 1.94 10.31
CA ALA A 76 6.84 2.29 11.36
C ALA A 76 5.96 1.09 11.73
N GLU A 77 5.90 0.79 13.03
CA GLU A 77 5.25 -0.38 13.59
C GLU A 77 4.22 0.02 14.65
N ALA A 78 2.93 -0.28 14.44
CA ALA A 78 1.95 -0.22 15.53
C ALA A 78 0.77 -1.19 15.37
N SER A 79 0.20 -1.60 16.49
CA SER A 79 -1.00 -2.45 16.50
C SER A 79 -2.24 -1.73 15.95
N ALA A 80 -2.31 -0.40 16.08
CA ALA A 80 -3.38 0.40 15.49
C ALA A 80 -2.95 1.86 15.24
N GLY A 81 -3.40 2.48 14.16
CA GLY A 81 -3.11 3.89 13.88
C GLY A 81 -2.93 4.20 12.39
N GLY A 82 -2.64 5.47 12.10
CA GLY A 82 -2.26 5.90 10.76
C GLY A 82 -0.74 6.07 10.66
N HIS A 83 -0.06 5.42 9.73
CA HIS A 83 1.39 5.50 9.54
C HIS A 83 1.72 6.23 8.24
N GLU A 84 2.71 7.11 8.24
CA GLU A 84 3.17 7.83 7.04
C GLU A 84 4.71 7.78 6.97
N VAL A 85 5.29 6.87 6.19
CA VAL A 85 6.74 6.65 6.13
C VAL A 85 7.29 7.11 4.78
N VAL A 86 8.38 7.89 4.78
CA VAL A 86 8.98 8.41 3.54
C VAL A 86 10.51 8.22 3.58
N ALA A 87 11.04 7.24 2.86
CA ALA A 87 12.48 6.94 2.84
C ALA A 87 12.87 6.21 1.55
N ASP A 88 14.15 6.14 1.18
CA ASP A 88 14.56 5.38 -0.02
C ASP A 88 14.13 3.89 0.10
N SER A 89 14.26 3.33 1.30
CA SER A 89 13.63 2.06 1.69
C SER A 89 12.65 2.30 2.85
N ALA A 90 11.36 2.14 2.59
CA ALA A 90 10.29 2.51 3.52
C ALA A 90 9.36 1.32 3.82
N CYS A 91 9.01 1.12 5.09
CA CYS A 91 8.05 0.10 5.48
C CYS A 91 7.04 0.58 6.53
N ALA A 92 5.83 0.02 6.53
CA ALA A 92 4.88 0.19 7.63
C ALA A 92 4.10 -1.09 7.89
N GLU A 93 4.14 -1.60 9.12
CA GLU A 93 3.37 -2.77 9.52
C GLU A 93 2.39 -2.45 10.66
N GLY A 94 1.23 -3.10 10.65
CA GLY A 94 0.27 -2.97 11.73
C GLY A 94 -0.97 -3.85 11.64
N SER A 95 -1.71 -3.98 12.74
CA SER A 95 -2.92 -4.82 12.72
C SER A 95 -4.13 -4.10 12.15
N ALA A 96 -4.28 -2.80 12.41
CA ALA A 96 -5.42 -2.03 11.94
C ALA A 96 -5.10 -0.55 11.66
N GLY A 97 -5.48 -0.03 10.50
CA GLY A 97 -5.43 1.41 10.25
C GLY A 97 -4.99 1.80 8.84
N GLY A 98 -4.49 3.02 8.70
CA GLY A 98 -4.06 3.57 7.41
C GLY A 98 -2.54 3.53 7.32
N HIS A 99 -1.96 2.99 6.26
CA HIS A 99 -0.52 2.96 6.04
C HIS A 99 -0.18 3.66 4.73
N GLY A 100 0.48 4.82 4.82
CA GLY A 100 1.06 5.54 3.69
C GLY A 100 2.57 5.33 3.66
N VAL A 101 3.11 4.79 2.59
CA VAL A 101 4.54 4.47 2.48
C VAL A 101 5.07 4.95 1.13
N VAL A 102 6.13 5.76 1.16
CA VAL A 102 6.74 6.33 -0.05
C VAL A 102 8.26 6.07 -0.03
N GLY A 103 8.80 5.52 -1.11
CA GLY A 103 10.22 5.22 -1.23
C GLY A 103 10.60 4.55 -2.53
N ASP A 104 11.87 4.42 -2.87
CA ASP A 104 12.28 3.63 -4.05
C ASP A 104 11.86 2.16 -3.87
N SER A 105 12.02 1.64 -2.65
CA SER A 105 11.45 0.37 -2.20
C SER A 105 10.49 0.63 -1.05
N ALA A 106 9.20 0.39 -1.28
CA ALA A 106 8.14 0.74 -0.35
C ALA A 106 7.22 -0.47 -0.09
N CYS A 107 6.95 -0.76 1.18
CA CYS A 107 6.03 -1.83 1.57
C CYS A 107 5.08 -1.43 2.71
N ALA A 108 3.83 -1.90 2.63
CA ALA A 108 2.88 -1.79 3.74
C ALA A 108 2.21 -3.14 4.00
N GLU A 109 2.22 -3.58 5.26
CA GLU A 109 1.59 -4.83 5.67
C GLU A 109 0.56 -4.57 6.78
N GLY A 110 -0.61 -5.20 6.69
CA GLY A 110 -1.49 -5.23 7.86
C GLY A 110 -2.73 -6.08 7.77
N SER A 111 -3.36 -6.33 8.91
CA SER A 111 -4.56 -7.19 8.91
C SER A 111 -5.79 -6.47 8.36
N ALA A 112 -5.99 -5.19 8.69
CA ALA A 112 -7.15 -4.44 8.24
C ALA A 112 -6.86 -2.96 7.98
N GLY A 113 -7.41 -2.40 6.90
CA GLY A 113 -7.47 -0.96 6.69
C GLY A 113 -7.03 -0.50 5.30
N GLY A 114 -6.45 0.69 5.22
CA GLY A 114 -6.09 1.31 3.94
C GLY A 114 -4.57 1.34 3.77
N HIS A 115 -4.04 0.88 2.65
CA HIS A 115 -2.61 0.83 2.38
C HIS A 115 -2.31 1.59 1.08
N GLY A 116 -1.70 2.78 1.19
CA GLY A 116 -1.20 3.56 0.07
C GLY A 116 0.32 3.44 -0.04
N VAL A 117 0.83 2.85 -1.12
CA VAL A 117 2.26 2.57 -1.28
C VAL A 117 2.76 3.10 -2.62
N VAL A 118 3.81 3.92 -2.59
CA VAL A 118 4.38 4.54 -3.80
C VAL A 118 5.88 4.31 -3.86
N GLY A 119 6.38 3.75 -4.95
CA GLY A 119 7.80 3.50 -5.13
C GLY A 119 8.19 2.79 -6.41
N ASP A 120 9.46 2.79 -6.79
CA ASP A 120 9.92 2.01 -7.97
C ASP A 120 9.58 0.52 -7.81
N SER A 121 9.74 -0.01 -6.61
CA SER A 121 9.22 -1.30 -6.16
C SER A 121 8.26 -1.08 -4.98
N ALA A 122 6.97 -1.32 -5.21
CA ALA A 122 5.91 -1.00 -4.26
C ALA A 122 5.04 -2.24 -3.98
N CYS A 123 4.81 -2.55 -2.70
CA CYS A 123 3.91 -3.65 -2.32
C CYS A 123 2.97 -3.28 -1.17
N ALA A 124 1.74 -3.77 -1.22
CA ALA A 124 0.81 -3.72 -0.11
C ALA A 124 0.19 -5.10 0.14
N GLU A 125 0.28 -5.59 1.38
CA GLU A 125 -0.30 -6.87 1.78
C GLU A 125 -1.28 -6.68 2.93
N GLY A 126 -2.43 -7.36 2.87
CA GLY A 126 -3.29 -7.43 4.04
C GLY A 126 -4.49 -8.35 3.98
N SER A 127 -5.12 -8.60 5.13
CA SER A 127 -6.28 -9.51 5.14
C SER A 127 -7.54 -8.83 4.60
N ALA A 128 -7.81 -7.58 5.00
CA ALA A 128 -9.01 -6.87 4.57
C ALA A 128 -8.78 -5.36 4.37
N GLY A 129 -9.32 -4.78 3.29
CA GLY A 129 -9.42 -3.32 3.18
C GLY A 129 -9.16 -2.77 1.79
N SER A 130 -8.53 -1.60 1.69
CA SER A 130 -8.19 -0.98 0.41
C SER A 130 -6.67 -0.89 0.26
N HIS A 131 -6.18 -1.20 -0.93
CA HIS A 131 -4.77 -1.16 -1.25
C HIS A 131 -4.58 -0.36 -2.54
N GLU A 132 -3.88 0.76 -2.45
CA GLU A 132 -3.51 1.61 -3.58
C GLU A 132 -1.98 1.58 -3.74
N VAL A 133 -1.48 0.95 -4.80
CA VAL A 133 -0.06 0.71 -5.02
C VAL A 133 0.38 1.29 -6.35
N VAL A 134 1.42 2.14 -6.34
CA VAL A 134 1.94 2.79 -7.55
C VAL A 134 3.44 2.61 -7.64
N GLY A 135 3.94 2.08 -8.76
CA GLY A 135 5.36 1.85 -8.93
C GLY A 135 5.80 1.33 -10.28
N GLY A 136 7.11 1.16 -10.51
CA GLY A 136 7.58 0.45 -11.72
C GLY A 136 7.22 -1.03 -11.64
N SER A 137 7.46 -1.65 -10.49
CA SER A 137 6.95 -2.96 -10.09
C SER A 137 6.02 -2.79 -8.90
N ALA A 138 4.72 -3.03 -9.11
CA ALA A 138 3.68 -2.76 -8.12
C ALA A 138 2.84 -4.01 -7.86
N CYS A 139 2.63 -4.35 -6.58
CA CYS A 139 1.76 -5.46 -6.20
C CYS A 139 0.85 -5.16 -5.02
N ALA A 140 -0.38 -5.69 -5.07
CA ALA A 140 -1.30 -5.67 -3.94
C ALA A 140 -1.87 -7.07 -3.69
N GLU A 141 -1.72 -7.59 -2.48
CA GLU A 141 -2.27 -8.88 -2.09
C GLU A 141 -3.23 -8.73 -0.91
N GLY A 142 -4.36 -9.42 -0.96
CA GLY A 142 -5.17 -9.56 0.24
C GLY A 142 -6.38 -10.47 0.16
N SER A 143 -6.94 -10.84 1.31
CA SER A 143 -8.07 -11.78 1.30
C SER A 143 -9.36 -11.13 0.81
N ALA A 144 -9.67 -9.91 1.25
CA ALA A 144 -10.90 -9.22 0.88
C ALA A 144 -10.71 -7.70 0.72
N GLY A 145 -11.33 -7.12 -0.31
CA GLY A 145 -11.43 -5.67 -0.42
C GLY A 145 -11.14 -5.13 -1.81
N SER A 146 -10.62 -3.92 -1.88
CA SER A 146 -10.37 -3.23 -3.15
C SER A 146 -8.88 -3.03 -3.35
N HIS A 147 -8.39 -3.32 -4.55
CA HIS A 147 -6.98 -3.20 -4.90
C HIS A 147 -6.84 -2.38 -6.19
N GLY A 148 -6.21 -1.21 -6.09
CA GLY A 148 -5.80 -0.39 -7.23
C GLY A 148 -4.29 -0.46 -7.38
N VAL A 149 -3.80 -0.96 -8.51
CA VAL A 149 -2.36 -1.15 -8.74
C VAL A 149 -1.97 -0.55 -10.08
N VAL A 150 -0.98 0.34 -10.07
CA VAL A 150 -0.48 1.02 -11.28
C VAL A 150 1.02 0.85 -11.38
N GLY A 151 1.49 0.34 -12.52
CA GLY A 151 2.93 0.21 -12.77
C GLY A 151 3.30 -0.49 -14.04
N ASP A 152 4.56 -0.42 -14.49
CA ASP A 152 5.00 -1.11 -15.71
C ASP A 152 4.74 -2.63 -15.60
N SER A 153 5.04 -3.19 -14.43
CA SER A 153 4.64 -4.54 -14.01
C SER A 153 3.72 -4.44 -12.80
N ALA A 154 2.44 -4.72 -12.99
CA ALA A 154 1.41 -4.50 -11.98
C ALA A 154 0.62 -5.80 -11.71
N CYS A 155 0.44 -6.17 -10.45
CA CYS A 155 -0.39 -7.31 -10.07
C CYS A 155 -1.30 -7.05 -8.86
N ALA A 156 -2.50 -7.62 -8.88
CA ALA A 156 -3.39 -7.63 -7.73
C ALA A 156 -4.01 -9.00 -7.50
N GLU A 157 -3.83 -9.58 -6.32
CA GLU A 157 -4.27 -10.93 -5.98
C GLU A 157 -5.10 -10.99 -4.71
N GLY A 158 -6.05 -11.92 -4.68
CA GLY A 158 -6.84 -12.11 -3.47
C GLY A 158 -8.19 -12.78 -3.62
N SER A 159 -8.80 -13.16 -2.49
CA SER A 159 -9.97 -14.03 -2.53
C SER A 159 -11.24 -13.30 -2.98
N ALA A 160 -11.52 -12.11 -2.46
CA ALA A 160 -12.76 -11.39 -2.73
C ALA A 160 -12.57 -9.88 -2.98
N GLY A 161 -13.35 -9.31 -3.91
CA GLY A 161 -13.56 -7.86 -4.02
C GLY A 161 -13.17 -7.25 -5.36
N GLY A 162 -12.82 -5.96 -5.36
CA GLY A 162 -12.56 -5.20 -6.58
C GLY A 162 -11.08 -5.10 -6.90
N ARG A 163 -10.69 -5.26 -8.16
CA ARG A 163 -9.31 -5.07 -8.62
C ARG A 163 -9.29 -4.20 -9.85
N GLU A 164 -8.47 -3.15 -9.82
CA GLU A 164 -8.15 -2.30 -10.96
C GLU A 164 -6.63 -2.31 -11.11
N VAL A 165 -6.13 -2.84 -12.22
CA VAL A 165 -4.70 -3.01 -12.46
C VAL A 165 -4.32 -2.40 -13.80
N VAL A 166 -3.37 -1.47 -13.79
CA VAL A 166 -2.92 -0.75 -15.00
C VAL A 166 -1.42 -0.88 -15.15
N GLY A 167 -0.96 -1.36 -16.30
CA GLY A 167 0.47 -1.54 -16.54
C GLY A 167 0.84 -2.13 -17.88
N ASP A 168 2.09 -1.98 -18.33
CA ASP A 168 2.54 -2.62 -19.57
C ASP A 168 2.36 -4.15 -19.51
N SER A 169 2.66 -4.75 -18.37
CA SER A 169 2.31 -6.12 -17.99
C SER A 169 1.45 -6.09 -16.73
N ALA A 170 0.16 -6.38 -16.87
CA ALA A 170 -0.81 -6.24 -15.82
C ALA A 170 -1.59 -7.55 -15.58
N CYS A 171 -1.76 -7.94 -14.32
CA CYS A 171 -2.62 -9.06 -13.97
C CYS A 171 -3.47 -8.85 -12.71
N ALA A 172 -4.65 -9.46 -12.70
CA ALA A 172 -5.51 -9.51 -11.52
C ALA A 172 -6.13 -10.89 -11.34
N GLY A 173 -6.08 -11.43 -10.13
CA GLY A 173 -6.56 -12.78 -9.83
C GLY A 173 -7.44 -12.85 -8.59
N GLY A 174 -8.39 -13.80 -8.55
CA GLY A 174 -9.14 -14.07 -7.33
C GLY A 174 -10.22 -15.14 -7.39
N SER A 175 -10.93 -15.32 -6.26
CA SER A 175 -12.05 -16.26 -6.20
C SER A 175 -13.36 -15.60 -6.62
N ALA A 176 -13.67 -14.40 -6.11
CA ALA A 176 -14.91 -13.69 -6.42
C ALA A 176 -14.69 -12.19 -6.51
N GLY A 177 -15.26 -11.51 -7.51
CA GLY A 177 -15.06 -10.06 -7.58
C GLY A 177 -15.33 -9.39 -8.90
N SER A 178 -14.86 -8.16 -8.99
CA SER A 178 -14.78 -7.43 -10.25
C SER A 178 -13.33 -7.07 -10.55
N HIS A 179 -12.83 -7.42 -11.72
CA HIS A 179 -11.41 -7.26 -12.08
C HIS A 179 -11.29 -6.52 -13.40
N GLU A 180 -10.69 -5.33 -13.40
CA GLU A 180 -10.41 -4.57 -14.60
C GLU A 180 -8.90 -4.45 -14.76
N VAL A 181 -8.38 -4.95 -15.88
CA VAL A 181 -6.94 -5.01 -16.16
C VAL A 181 -6.66 -4.33 -17.48
N VAL A 182 -5.78 -3.33 -17.48
CA VAL A 182 -5.45 -2.55 -18.67
C VAL A 182 -3.94 -2.56 -18.88
N GLY A 183 -3.49 -2.96 -20.06
CA GLY A 183 -2.06 -3.06 -20.31
C GLY A 183 -1.63 -3.45 -21.70
N GLY A 184 -0.32 -3.43 -21.98
CA GLY A 184 0.21 -4.03 -23.21
C GLY A 184 -0.08 -5.53 -23.25
N SER A 185 0.17 -6.20 -22.13
CA SER A 185 -0.25 -7.57 -21.82
C SER A 185 -1.12 -7.52 -20.55
N ALA A 186 -2.40 -7.88 -20.67
CA ALA A 186 -3.38 -7.75 -19.58
C ALA A 186 -4.07 -9.08 -19.30
N CYS A 187 -4.17 -9.49 -18.05
CA CYS A 187 -4.80 -10.77 -17.70
C CYS A 187 -5.68 -10.67 -16.45
N ALA A 188 -6.92 -11.14 -16.54
CA ALA A 188 -7.88 -11.11 -15.44
C ALA A 188 -8.50 -12.50 -15.21
N GLU A 189 -8.28 -13.06 -14.02
CA GLU A 189 -8.69 -14.42 -13.65
C GLU A 189 -9.60 -14.39 -12.42
N ALA A 190 -10.81 -14.96 -12.51
CA ALA A 190 -11.70 -15.07 -11.34
C ALA A 190 -12.56 -16.34 -11.36
N SER A 191 -12.84 -16.96 -10.22
CA SER A 191 -13.82 -18.06 -10.22
C SER A 191 -15.25 -17.57 -10.44
N ALA A 192 -15.60 -16.39 -9.90
CA ALA A 192 -16.92 -15.79 -10.03
C ALA A 192 -16.87 -14.25 -10.16
N GLY A 193 -17.68 -13.66 -11.01
CA GLY A 193 -17.90 -12.21 -11.06
C GLY A 193 -17.69 -11.58 -12.43
N GLY A 194 -17.31 -10.30 -12.47
CA GLY A 194 -17.19 -9.54 -13.72
C GLY A 194 -15.75 -9.12 -13.97
N HIS A 195 -15.14 -9.55 -15.05
CA HIS A 195 -13.72 -9.29 -15.30
C HIS A 195 -13.42 -8.98 -16.74
N GLY A 196 -12.53 -8.00 -16.91
CA GLY A 196 -12.17 -7.41 -18.19
C GLY A 196 -10.67 -7.25 -18.28
N ALA A 197 -10.10 -7.64 -19.41
CA ALA A 197 -8.74 -7.31 -19.78
C ALA A 197 -8.73 -6.52 -21.09
N VAL A 198 -7.99 -5.42 -21.15
CA VAL A 198 -7.85 -4.58 -22.33
C VAL A 198 -6.38 -4.39 -22.62
N GLY A 199 -5.95 -4.75 -23.83
CA GLY A 199 -4.54 -4.63 -24.17
C GLY A 199 -4.14 -5.03 -25.57
N GLY A 200 -2.82 -5.00 -25.84
CA GLY A 200 -2.28 -5.58 -27.08
C GLY A 200 -2.42 -7.10 -27.11
N SER A 201 -2.27 -7.72 -25.93
CA SER A 201 -2.63 -9.11 -25.64
C SER A 201 -3.44 -9.13 -24.34
N ALA A 202 -4.67 -9.62 -24.37
CA ALA A 202 -5.58 -9.63 -23.24
C ALA A 202 -6.13 -11.04 -23.00
N CYS A 203 -6.20 -11.44 -21.73
CA CYS A 203 -6.77 -12.71 -21.31
C CYS A 203 -7.78 -12.49 -20.18
N ALA A 204 -8.92 -13.17 -20.24
CA ALA A 204 -9.96 -13.07 -19.22
C ALA A 204 -10.64 -14.43 -19.00
N GLU A 205 -10.40 -15.08 -17.87
CA GLU A 205 -10.93 -16.41 -17.55
C GLU A 205 -11.82 -16.41 -16.30
N ALA A 206 -12.90 -17.19 -16.37
CA ALA A 206 -13.74 -17.49 -15.23
C ALA A 206 -14.63 -18.70 -15.39
N SER A 207 -14.97 -19.24 -14.23
CA SER A 207 -15.95 -20.31 -14.11
C SER A 207 -17.40 -19.81 -14.11
N ALA A 208 -17.65 -18.57 -13.67
CA ALA A 208 -18.99 -17.97 -13.66
C ALA A 208 -18.98 -16.43 -13.73
N GLY A 209 -19.84 -15.84 -14.54
CA GLY A 209 -20.06 -14.39 -14.61
C GLY A 209 -19.70 -13.77 -15.96
N GLY A 210 -19.40 -12.47 -15.99
CA GLY A 210 -19.16 -11.71 -17.22
C GLY A 210 -17.67 -11.59 -17.50
N GLN A 211 -17.25 -11.84 -18.74
CA GLN A 211 -15.84 -11.78 -19.15
C GLN A 211 -15.70 -10.94 -20.42
N ALA A 212 -14.68 -10.10 -20.49
CA ALA A 212 -14.32 -9.38 -21.70
C ALA A 212 -12.81 -9.34 -21.88
N ALA A 213 -12.33 -9.73 -23.06
CA ALA A 213 -10.95 -9.50 -23.47
C ALA A 213 -10.98 -8.65 -24.75
N ALA A 214 -10.32 -7.50 -24.72
CA ALA A 214 -10.21 -6.61 -25.86
C ALA A 214 -8.75 -6.54 -26.29
N ASP A 215 -8.40 -7.34 -27.29
CA ASP A 215 -7.09 -7.33 -27.93
C ASP A 215 -7.06 -6.26 -29.02
N GLY A 216 -6.08 -5.36 -28.96
CA GLY A 216 -5.81 -4.34 -29.97
C GLY A 216 -5.28 -4.90 -31.30
N SER A 217 -5.40 -6.21 -31.53
CA SER A 217 -5.02 -6.82 -32.81
C SER A 217 -5.89 -6.24 -33.94
N PRO A 218 -5.30 -5.72 -35.03
CA PRO A 218 -6.09 -5.29 -36.17
C PRO A 218 -6.87 -6.51 -36.67
N SER A 219 -8.19 -6.38 -36.76
CA SER A 219 -9.01 -7.39 -37.44
C SER A 219 -8.48 -7.55 -38.85
N GLU A 220 -7.90 -8.71 -39.18
CA GLU A 220 -7.73 -9.09 -40.58
C GLU A 220 -9.13 -9.07 -41.20
N GLU A 221 -9.40 -8.08 -42.06
CA GLU A 221 -10.59 -8.09 -42.91
C GLU A 221 -10.61 -9.44 -43.64
N ALA A 222 -11.66 -10.21 -43.42
CA ALA A 222 -11.90 -11.44 -44.18
C ALA A 222 -11.81 -11.11 -45.68
N PRO A 223 -11.09 -11.89 -46.50
CA PRO A 223 -11.08 -11.66 -47.94
C PRO A 223 -12.51 -11.83 -48.45
N ALA A 224 -13.11 -10.72 -48.92
CA ALA A 224 -14.36 -10.75 -49.65
C ALA A 224 -14.14 -11.63 -50.89
N GLY A 225 -14.79 -12.80 -50.91
CA GLY A 225 -14.76 -13.71 -52.04
C GLY A 225 -15.28 -13.03 -53.30
N GLY A 226 -14.40 -12.83 -54.28
CA GLY A 226 -14.79 -12.61 -55.66
C GLY A 226 -15.00 -13.97 -56.32
N GLN A 227 -16.26 -14.37 -56.48
CA GLN A 227 -16.63 -15.29 -57.56
C GLN A 227 -16.59 -14.50 -58.86
N GLU A 228 -15.70 -14.88 -59.78
CA GLU A 228 -15.82 -14.53 -61.18
C GLU A 228 -15.84 -15.84 -61.98
N GLU A 229 -16.81 -15.90 -62.91
CA GLU A 229 -17.27 -17.06 -63.69
C GLU A 229 -16.24 -17.66 -64.64
#